data_AF-A0A9C8ZFT2-F1
#
_entry.id   AF-A0A9C8ZFT2-F1
#
_cell.length_a   1.000
_cell.length_b   1.000
_cell.length_c   1.000
_cell.angle_alpha   90.00
_cell.angle_beta   90.00
_cell.angle_gamma   90.00
#
_symmetry.space_group_name_H-M   'P 1'
#
loop_
_entity.id
_entity.type
_entity.pdbx_description
1 polymer ?
#
loop_
_entity_poly.entity_id
_entity_poly.type
_entity_poly.pdbx_seq_one_letter_code
_entity_poly.pdbx_strand_id
1 'polypeptide(L)'
;MHMSPTPFTSRLLCLTLGGWLLSACNTPQTAPEPDPLPIVTSPDKVTEFVKSAAQEATSSPATPAPETTPDKDNADSDDKVVLATGKVLNAVEMGASESPRNDGIHDTINDAIVVLQNPAVAMKDFPRDRRHQVDWVQTLADGLINPRADLLGKGKMTELDLDILMKNTQFMPWVLFPHDRHTKWLACSNCHPAIFEAKEGANPISMNKVLRGEYCGVCHDKVAFALFTCERCHSVPHEGSGPKWW
;
A
#
# COMPACT_ATOMS: atom_id res chain seq x y z
N MET A 1 3.28 -63.74 -36.32
CA MET A 1 2.91 -62.57 -37.15
C MET A 1 3.39 -61.32 -36.39
N HIS A 2 4.69 -61.02 -36.29
CA HIS A 2 5.58 -60.36 -37.26
C HIS A 2 4.91 -59.25 -38.08
N MET A 3 5.08 -57.98 -37.65
CA MET A 3 5.42 -56.87 -38.56
C MET A 3 6.24 -55.81 -37.78
N SER A 4 7.47 -55.64 -38.25
CA SER A 4 8.47 -54.65 -37.84
C SER A 4 8.25 -53.30 -38.56
N PRO A 5 8.85 -52.19 -38.08
CA PRO A 5 8.79 -50.89 -38.74
C PRO A 5 9.84 -50.76 -39.86
N THR A 6 9.52 -50.01 -40.91
CA THR A 6 10.45 -49.64 -42.01
C THR A 6 11.15 -48.29 -41.75
N PRO A 7 12.43 -48.13 -42.13
CA PRO A 7 13.20 -46.90 -41.92
C PRO A 7 13.22 -46.00 -43.17
N PHE A 8 13.25 -44.69 -42.96
CA PHE A 8 13.61 -43.71 -44.00
C PHE A 8 15.12 -43.40 -43.94
N THR A 9 15.71 -43.36 -45.12
CA THR A 9 17.13 -43.41 -45.40
C THR A 9 17.81 -42.03 -45.43
N SER A 10 19.07 -42.05 -45.01
CA SER A 10 20.06 -40.99 -45.08
C SER A 10 20.36 -40.54 -46.51
N ARG A 11 20.66 -39.24 -46.70
CA ARG A 11 21.70 -38.81 -47.65
C ARG A 11 22.32 -37.48 -47.22
N LEU A 12 23.47 -37.64 -46.58
CA LEU A 12 24.56 -36.68 -46.47
C LEU A 12 25.05 -36.31 -47.89
N LEU A 13 25.15 -35.02 -48.20
CA LEU A 13 26.01 -34.55 -49.30
C LEU A 13 26.91 -33.44 -48.75
N CYS A 14 28.15 -33.82 -48.51
CA CYS A 14 29.27 -32.93 -48.22
C CYS A 14 29.84 -32.45 -49.56
N LEU A 15 29.85 -31.14 -49.79
CA LEU A 15 30.70 -30.51 -50.79
C LEU A 15 31.45 -29.38 -50.10
N THR A 16 32.73 -29.63 -49.91
CA THR A 16 33.76 -28.69 -49.49
C THR A 16 34.15 -27.80 -50.68
N LEU A 17 34.45 -26.53 -50.41
CA LEU A 17 35.68 -25.81 -50.80
C LEU A 17 35.45 -24.29 -50.80
N GLY A 18 36.39 -23.56 -50.20
CA GLY A 18 36.63 -22.15 -50.49
C GLY A 18 36.49 -21.21 -49.30
N GLY A 19 37.49 -21.19 -48.42
CA GLY A 19 37.65 -20.08 -47.47
C GLY A 19 38.17 -18.83 -48.17
N TRP A 20 37.82 -17.64 -47.67
CA TRP A 20 38.59 -16.39 -47.76
C TRP A 20 37.96 -15.36 -46.81
N LEU A 21 38.84 -14.65 -46.08
CA LEU A 21 38.67 -13.43 -45.29
C LEU A 21 37.91 -13.48 -43.94
N LEU A 22 38.72 -13.54 -42.87
CA LEU A 22 38.45 -12.84 -41.62
C LEU A 22 38.46 -11.32 -41.88
N SER A 23 37.36 -10.64 -41.53
CA SER A 23 37.39 -9.24 -41.12
C SER A 23 36.31 -9.01 -40.06
N ALA A 24 36.71 -8.33 -38.99
CA ALA A 24 36.05 -8.32 -37.69
C ALA A 24 34.66 -7.67 -37.71
N CYS A 25 33.65 -8.39 -37.22
CA CYS A 25 32.43 -7.77 -36.72
C CYS A 25 32.74 -7.16 -35.35
N ASN A 26 32.67 -5.84 -35.29
CA ASN A 26 32.76 -5.04 -34.08
C ASN A 26 31.59 -5.44 -33.14
N THR A 27 31.91 -5.99 -31.97
CA THR A 27 30.96 -6.21 -30.87
C THR A 27 30.48 -4.85 -30.35
N PRO A 28 29.18 -4.66 -30.08
CA PRO A 28 28.75 -3.51 -29.29
C PRO A 28 29.30 -3.71 -27.87
N GLN A 29 30.18 -2.80 -27.46
CA GLN A 29 30.76 -2.76 -26.13
C GLN A 29 29.67 -2.39 -25.13
N THR A 30 29.25 -3.34 -24.30
CA THR A 30 28.39 -3.11 -23.15
C THR A 30 29.09 -2.10 -22.23
N ALA A 31 28.40 -1.01 -21.90
CA ALA A 31 28.85 -0.10 -20.85
C ALA A 31 29.02 -0.88 -19.53
N PRO A 32 30.02 -0.56 -18.69
CA PRO A 32 30.12 -1.15 -17.36
C PRO A 32 28.87 -0.77 -16.56
N GLU A 33 28.24 -1.77 -15.95
CA GLU A 33 27.18 -1.58 -14.96
C GLU A 33 27.68 -0.62 -13.87
N PRO A 34 26.88 0.36 -13.42
CA PRO A 34 27.24 1.15 -12.25
C PRO A 34 27.36 0.22 -11.03
N ASP A 35 28.38 0.46 -10.21
CA ASP A 35 28.61 -0.32 -8.99
C ASP A 35 27.31 -0.40 -8.15
N PRO A 36 26.91 -1.59 -7.68
CA PRO A 36 25.73 -1.71 -6.84
C PRO A 36 25.93 -0.88 -5.57
N LEU A 37 24.91 -0.08 -5.23
CA LEU A 37 24.88 0.69 -3.99
C LEU A 37 25.14 -0.23 -2.80
N PRO A 38 25.92 0.21 -1.81
CA PRO A 38 26.31 -0.65 -0.69
C PRO A 38 25.05 -1.10 0.08
N ILE A 39 24.78 -2.40 0.03
CA ILE A 39 23.76 -3.03 0.86
C ILE A 39 24.28 -2.98 2.30
N VAL A 40 23.66 -2.15 3.14
CA VAL A 40 23.98 -2.07 4.57
C VAL A 40 23.40 -3.31 5.25
N THR A 41 24.21 -4.35 5.41
CA THR A 41 23.81 -5.66 5.94
C THR A 41 23.91 -5.78 7.47
N SER A 42 24.10 -4.68 8.22
CA SER A 42 24.17 -4.72 9.68
C SER A 42 23.43 -3.56 10.35
N PRO A 43 22.63 -3.84 11.40
CA PRO A 43 21.85 -2.84 12.14
C PRO A 43 22.71 -1.73 12.78
N ASP A 44 23.97 -2.00 13.11
CA ASP A 44 24.85 -1.03 13.78
C ASP A 44 25.15 0.21 12.92
N LYS A 45 25.23 0.05 11.59
CA LYS A 45 25.52 1.14 10.66
C LYS A 45 24.30 2.03 10.37
N VAL A 46 23.09 1.51 10.55
CA VAL A 46 21.85 2.30 10.45
C VAL A 46 21.77 3.29 11.62
N THR A 47 22.17 2.85 12.82
CA THR A 47 22.23 3.70 14.01
C THR A 47 23.21 4.86 13.91
N GLU A 48 24.29 4.73 13.14
CA GLU A 48 25.29 5.79 12.98
C GLU A 48 24.84 6.86 11.98
N PHE A 49 24.19 6.45 10.89
CA PHE A 49 23.58 7.35 9.90
C PHE A 49 22.39 8.15 10.48
N VAL A 50 21.56 7.51 11.30
CA VAL A 50 20.44 8.19 11.97
C VAL A 50 20.94 9.18 13.04
N LYS A 51 22.07 8.90 13.70
CA LYS A 51 22.68 9.81 14.68
C LYS A 51 23.26 11.07 14.03
N SER A 52 23.89 10.97 12.85
CA SER A 52 24.42 12.15 12.16
C SER A 52 23.30 13.08 11.65
N ALA A 53 22.20 12.51 11.14
CA ALA A 53 21.04 13.27 10.69
C ALA A 53 20.31 14.00 11.85
N ALA A 54 20.31 13.42 13.05
CA ALA A 54 19.70 14.03 14.23
C ALA A 54 20.48 15.23 14.79
N GLN A 55 21.81 15.29 14.57
CA GLN A 55 22.63 16.41 15.04
C GLN A 55 22.44 17.68 14.20
N GLU A 56 22.19 17.55 12.90
CA GLU A 56 22.00 18.69 11.99
C GLU A 56 20.68 19.45 12.25
N ALA A 57 19.65 18.75 12.72
CA ALA A 57 18.33 19.32 13.02
C ALA A 57 18.26 20.16 14.32
N THR A 58 19.31 20.20 15.14
CA THR A 58 19.29 20.88 16.46
C THR A 58 19.88 22.29 16.47
N SER A 59 20.26 22.85 15.31
CA SER A 59 21.01 24.11 15.22
C SER A 59 20.21 25.34 14.76
N SER A 60 18.87 25.31 14.74
CA SER A 60 18.06 26.49 14.41
C SER A 60 17.02 26.83 15.49
N PRO A 61 16.98 28.08 16.01
CA PRO A 61 16.06 28.45 17.07
C PRO A 61 14.65 28.76 16.51
N ALA A 62 13.63 28.11 17.08
CA ALA A 62 12.23 28.36 16.77
C ALA A 62 11.71 29.65 17.46
N THR A 63 11.02 30.51 16.71
CA THR A 63 10.26 31.65 17.24
C THR A 63 8.80 31.22 17.45
N PRO A 64 8.12 31.58 18.56
CA PRO A 64 6.75 31.13 18.83
C PRO A 64 5.70 31.88 18.01
N ALA A 65 4.66 31.15 17.57
CA ALA A 65 3.49 31.69 16.87
C ALA A 65 2.43 32.23 17.85
N PRO A 66 1.63 33.26 17.49
CA PRO A 66 0.63 33.82 18.37
C PRO A 66 -0.69 33.03 18.36
N GLU A 67 -1.30 32.92 19.54
CA GLU A 67 -2.63 32.34 19.78
C GLU A 67 -3.75 33.24 19.24
N THR A 68 -4.77 32.63 18.61
CA THR A 68 -6.10 33.24 18.47
C THR A 68 -7.19 32.20 18.72
N THR A 69 -8.18 32.57 19.53
CA THR A 69 -9.34 31.76 19.93
C THR A 69 -10.45 31.80 18.89
N PRO A 70 -11.29 30.76 18.75
CA PRO A 70 -12.38 30.75 17.77
C PRO A 70 -13.68 31.31 18.36
N ASP A 71 -14.28 32.27 17.68
CA ASP A 71 -15.67 32.66 17.92
C ASP A 71 -16.61 31.98 16.91
N LYS A 72 -17.78 31.61 17.41
CA LYS A 72 -18.83 30.89 16.69
C LYS A 72 -19.65 31.88 15.88
N ASP A 73 -19.96 31.55 14.62
CA ASP A 73 -21.30 31.69 14.03
C ASP A 73 -21.27 31.47 12.50
N ASN A 74 -22.38 30.92 12.01
CA ASN A 74 -22.87 30.84 10.63
C ASN A 74 -22.41 29.70 9.71
N ALA A 75 -23.32 28.72 9.62
CA ALA A 75 -23.65 28.01 8.39
C ALA A 75 -24.30 28.96 7.37
N ASP A 76 -23.84 28.96 6.12
CA ASP A 76 -24.58 28.57 4.92
C ASP A 76 -23.71 28.82 3.67
N SER A 77 -24.05 28.13 2.60
CA SER A 77 -23.44 27.97 1.27
C SER A 77 -22.74 29.15 0.58
N ASP A 78 -21.73 28.79 -0.22
CA ASP A 78 -21.24 29.46 -1.45
C ASP A 78 -20.36 30.71 -1.36
N ASP A 79 -19.50 30.84 -0.35
CA ASP A 79 -18.52 31.94 -0.31
C ASP A 79 -17.06 31.49 -0.49
N LYS A 80 -16.45 31.98 -1.58
CA LYS A 80 -15.00 32.05 -1.73
C LYS A 80 -14.45 32.91 -0.58
N VAL A 81 -13.87 32.27 0.44
CA VAL A 81 -13.20 32.98 1.54
C VAL A 81 -11.93 33.65 1.01
N VAL A 82 -12.00 34.94 0.73
CA VAL A 82 -10.84 35.78 0.42
C VAL A 82 -10.29 36.31 1.75
N LEU A 83 -9.18 35.73 2.22
CA LEU A 83 -8.44 36.29 3.35
C LEU A 83 -7.86 37.65 2.97
N ALA A 84 -7.79 38.58 3.94
CA ALA A 84 -7.42 39.99 3.80
C ALA A 84 -6.03 40.31 3.21
N THR A 85 -5.30 39.31 2.71
CA THR A 85 -4.01 39.44 2.02
C THR A 85 -4.12 39.29 0.50
N GLY A 86 -5.34 39.21 -0.07
CA GLY A 86 -5.54 39.11 -1.52
C GLY A 86 -5.00 37.82 -2.13
N LYS A 87 -4.56 36.86 -1.30
CA LYS A 87 -4.14 35.54 -1.73
C LYS A 87 -5.39 34.67 -1.85
N VAL A 88 -5.85 34.48 -3.08
CA VAL A 88 -6.86 33.47 -3.40
C VAL A 88 -6.24 32.12 -3.04
N LEU A 89 -6.71 31.51 -1.95
CA LEU A 89 -6.49 30.10 -1.75
C LEU A 89 -7.34 29.41 -2.80
N ASN A 90 -6.71 28.85 -3.83
CA ASN A 90 -7.36 27.78 -4.55
C ASN A 90 -7.59 26.71 -3.49
N ALA A 91 -8.86 26.44 -3.16
CA ALA A 91 -9.18 25.13 -2.66
C ALA A 91 -8.55 24.17 -3.67
N VAL A 92 -7.49 23.47 -3.25
CA VAL A 92 -7.17 22.23 -3.91
C VAL A 92 -8.41 21.41 -3.61
N GLU A 93 -9.36 21.39 -4.56
CA GLU A 93 -10.26 20.26 -4.63
C GLU A 93 -9.34 19.07 -4.44
N MET A 94 -9.60 18.25 -3.42
CA MET A 94 -9.00 16.92 -3.33
C MET A 94 -9.59 16.12 -4.48
N GLY A 95 -9.28 16.56 -5.70
CA GLY A 95 -9.66 15.96 -6.95
C GLY A 95 -9.11 14.56 -6.90
N ALA A 96 -9.96 13.63 -7.31
CA ALA A 96 -9.60 12.23 -7.42
C ALA A 96 -8.18 12.11 -7.99
N SER A 97 -7.36 11.25 -7.37
CA SER A 97 -5.97 11.01 -7.76
C SER A 97 -5.82 11.12 -9.28
N GLU A 98 -4.99 12.04 -9.75
CA GLU A 98 -4.77 12.23 -11.18
C GLU A 98 -4.35 10.89 -11.82
N SER A 99 -4.63 10.73 -13.12
CA SER A 99 -4.17 9.52 -13.82
C SER A 99 -2.65 9.41 -13.67
N PRO A 100 -2.10 8.19 -13.47
CA PRO A 100 -0.64 7.98 -13.47
C PRO A 100 0.05 8.58 -14.72
N ARG A 101 -0.67 8.69 -15.84
CA ARG A 101 -0.18 9.33 -17.07
C ARG A 101 0.08 10.84 -16.96
N ASN A 102 -0.65 11.52 -16.08
CA ASN A 102 -0.73 12.98 -16.05
C ASN A 102 -0.22 13.59 -14.74
N ASP A 103 0.15 12.77 -13.74
CA ASP A 103 0.53 13.25 -12.40
C ASP A 103 1.98 13.79 -12.32
N GLY A 104 2.77 13.64 -13.39
CA GLY A 104 4.17 14.08 -13.44
C GLY A 104 5.13 13.27 -12.56
N ILE A 105 4.67 12.16 -11.96
CA ILE A 105 5.45 11.27 -11.10
C ILE A 105 5.87 10.01 -11.87
N HIS A 106 5.00 9.48 -12.75
CA HIS A 106 5.25 8.23 -13.45
C HIS A 106 5.89 8.43 -14.84
N ASP A 107 6.72 7.47 -15.27
CA ASP A 107 7.36 7.46 -16.59
C ASP A 107 6.31 7.24 -17.70
N THR A 108 5.98 8.33 -18.39
CA THR A 108 5.00 8.32 -19.49
C THR A 108 5.44 7.56 -20.75
N ILE A 109 6.72 7.21 -20.88
CA ILE A 109 7.25 6.46 -22.02
C ILE A 109 7.05 4.95 -21.80
N ASN A 110 6.88 4.51 -20.56
CA ASN A 110 6.64 3.11 -20.25
C ASN A 110 5.26 2.67 -20.76
N ASP A 111 5.24 1.72 -21.71
CA ASP A 111 4.01 1.15 -22.28
C ASP A 111 3.03 0.60 -21.21
N ALA A 112 3.54 0.19 -20.05
CA ALA A 112 2.72 -0.27 -18.93
C ALA A 112 1.81 0.83 -18.33
N ILE A 113 2.11 2.12 -18.57
CA ILE A 113 1.29 3.23 -18.07
C ILE A 113 -0.12 3.22 -18.66
N VAL A 114 -0.29 2.64 -19.86
CA VAL A 114 -1.59 2.48 -20.53
C VAL A 114 -2.42 1.36 -19.88
N VAL A 115 -1.78 0.42 -19.19
CA VAL A 115 -2.43 -0.70 -18.51
C VAL A 115 -2.96 -0.28 -17.13
N LEU A 116 -2.38 0.75 -16.51
CA LEU A 116 -2.80 1.24 -15.21
C LEU A 116 -4.16 1.95 -15.31
N GLN A 117 -5.14 1.44 -14.58
CA GLN A 117 -6.44 2.09 -14.51
C GLN A 117 -6.36 3.39 -13.71
N ASN A 118 -6.98 4.45 -14.21
CA ASN A 118 -7.15 5.68 -13.44
C ASN A 118 -8.03 5.38 -12.21
N PRO A 119 -7.55 5.59 -10.98
CA PRO A 119 -8.31 5.26 -9.77
C PRO A 119 -9.63 6.04 -9.66
N ALA A 120 -9.68 7.29 -10.16
CA ALA A 120 -10.88 8.11 -10.21
C ALA A 120 -12.00 7.45 -11.03
N VAL A 121 -11.61 6.76 -12.11
CA VAL A 121 -12.53 6.06 -13.01
C VAL A 121 -12.85 4.69 -12.43
N ALA A 122 -11.84 3.94 -12.00
CA ALA A 122 -11.99 2.57 -11.50
C ALA A 122 -12.89 2.49 -10.26
N MET A 123 -12.83 3.51 -9.38
CA MET A 123 -13.56 3.53 -8.11
C MET A 123 -14.76 4.50 -8.13
N LYS A 124 -15.18 4.99 -9.31
CA LYS A 124 -16.27 5.97 -9.43
C LYS A 124 -17.55 5.49 -8.75
N ASP A 125 -17.89 4.23 -8.95
CA ASP A 125 -19.15 3.63 -8.49
C ASP A 125 -19.01 2.90 -7.14
N PHE A 126 -17.83 2.99 -6.49
CA PHE A 126 -17.62 2.33 -5.21
C PHE A 126 -18.33 3.09 -4.08
N PRO A 127 -18.97 2.35 -3.14
CA PRO A 127 -19.61 2.95 -1.98
C PRO A 127 -18.61 3.78 -1.17
N ARG A 128 -19.13 4.85 -0.57
CA ARG A 128 -18.34 5.78 0.25
C ARG A 128 -18.77 5.68 1.71
N ASP A 129 -17.79 5.77 2.60
CA ASP A 129 -18.07 5.86 4.03
C ASP A 129 -18.51 7.28 4.43
N ARG A 130 -18.81 7.47 5.72
CA ARG A 130 -19.24 8.76 6.29
C ARG A 130 -18.21 9.88 6.15
N ARG A 131 -16.96 9.56 5.82
CA ARG A 131 -15.84 10.49 5.59
C ARG A 131 -15.55 10.67 4.10
N HIS A 132 -16.46 10.20 3.23
CA HIS A 132 -16.35 10.23 1.78
C HIS A 132 -15.17 9.43 1.20
N GLN A 133 -14.59 8.52 1.98
CA GLN A 133 -13.54 7.60 1.50
C GLN A 133 -14.16 6.33 0.91
N VAL A 134 -13.42 5.61 0.08
CA VAL A 134 -13.89 4.31 -0.46
C VAL A 134 -14.13 3.34 0.69
N ASP A 135 -15.32 2.77 0.76
CA ASP A 135 -15.61 1.67 1.67
C ASP A 135 -15.27 0.33 1.00
N TRP A 136 -14.02 -0.10 1.15
CA TRP A 136 -13.52 -1.35 0.58
C TRP A 136 -14.24 -2.60 1.09
N VAL A 137 -14.73 -2.56 2.34
CA VAL A 137 -15.43 -3.70 2.93
C VAL A 137 -16.82 -3.84 2.31
N GLN A 138 -17.54 -2.72 2.17
CA GLN A 138 -18.84 -2.71 1.49
C GLN A 138 -18.68 -3.03 0.00
N THR A 139 -17.65 -2.48 -0.66
CA THR A 139 -17.33 -2.75 -2.07
C THR A 139 -17.16 -4.25 -2.34
N LEU A 140 -16.46 -4.96 -1.46
CA LEU A 140 -16.32 -6.41 -1.54
C LEU A 140 -17.64 -7.14 -1.26
N ALA A 141 -18.40 -6.71 -0.25
CA ALA A 141 -19.68 -7.31 0.11
C ALA A 141 -20.73 -7.18 -1.02
N ASP A 142 -20.71 -6.06 -1.75
CA ASP A 142 -21.58 -5.80 -2.90
C ASP A 142 -21.11 -6.52 -4.17
N GLY A 143 -19.93 -7.15 -4.15
CA GLY A 143 -19.37 -7.87 -5.29
C GLY A 143 -18.83 -6.95 -6.40
N LEU A 144 -18.63 -5.66 -6.13
CA LEU A 144 -18.04 -4.71 -7.08
C LEU A 144 -16.56 -5.02 -7.38
N ILE A 145 -15.91 -5.73 -6.47
CA ILE A 145 -14.58 -6.31 -6.65
C ILE A 145 -14.62 -7.80 -6.35
N ASN A 146 -13.80 -8.57 -7.08
CA ASN A 146 -13.66 -10.01 -6.88
C ASN A 146 -12.16 -10.38 -6.83
N PRO A 147 -11.51 -10.28 -5.65
CA PRO A 147 -10.10 -10.61 -5.49
C PRO A 147 -9.82 -12.06 -5.88
N ARG A 148 -8.73 -12.28 -6.62
CA ARG A 148 -8.30 -13.64 -6.96
C ARG A 148 -7.66 -14.29 -5.73
N ALA A 149 -7.97 -15.57 -5.52
CA ALA A 149 -7.38 -16.33 -4.41
C ALA A 149 -5.92 -16.72 -4.62
N ASP A 150 -5.49 -16.81 -5.87
CA ASP A 150 -4.11 -17.07 -6.23
C ASP A 150 -3.76 -16.38 -7.56
N LEU A 151 -2.52 -16.53 -8.02
CA LEU A 151 -2.04 -15.95 -9.26
C LEU A 151 -2.82 -16.42 -10.50
N LEU A 152 -3.37 -17.64 -10.46
CA LEU A 152 -4.09 -18.27 -11.56
C LEU A 152 -5.62 -18.06 -11.48
N GLY A 153 -6.12 -17.53 -10.35
CA GLY A 153 -7.54 -17.42 -10.05
C GLY A 153 -8.27 -18.75 -9.89
N LYS A 154 -7.58 -19.85 -9.60
CA LYS A 154 -8.18 -21.20 -9.53
C LYS A 154 -8.45 -21.68 -8.11
N GLY A 155 -7.75 -21.12 -7.14
CA GLY A 155 -7.90 -21.43 -5.72
C GLY A 155 -9.16 -20.83 -5.12
N LYS A 156 -9.31 -21.05 -3.81
CA LYS A 156 -10.37 -20.48 -2.99
C LYS A 156 -9.74 -19.72 -1.84
N MET A 157 -10.31 -18.57 -1.49
CA MET A 157 -9.93 -17.84 -0.28
C MET A 157 -10.27 -18.68 0.96
N THR A 158 -9.31 -18.77 1.88
CA THR A 158 -9.54 -19.36 3.20
C THR A 158 -10.09 -18.28 4.11
N GLU A 159 -11.41 -18.17 4.15
CA GLU A 159 -12.11 -17.24 5.03
C GLU A 159 -12.21 -17.79 6.45
N LEU A 160 -12.09 -16.90 7.45
CA LEU A 160 -12.24 -17.22 8.86
C LEU A 160 -13.21 -16.23 9.51
N ASP A 161 -14.33 -16.75 10.01
CA ASP A 161 -15.30 -15.99 10.80
C ASP A 161 -14.95 -16.11 12.29
N LEU A 162 -14.04 -15.25 12.72
CA LEU A 162 -13.61 -15.16 14.12
C LEU A 162 -13.27 -13.72 14.47
N ASP A 163 -13.93 -13.20 15.48
CA ASP A 163 -13.66 -11.88 16.03
C ASP A 163 -12.73 -11.97 17.24
N ILE A 164 -11.74 -11.07 17.28
CA ILE A 164 -10.85 -10.88 18.43
C ILE A 164 -11.18 -9.54 19.09
N LEU A 165 -11.43 -9.58 20.40
CA LEU A 165 -11.84 -8.40 21.17
C LEU A 165 -10.73 -7.96 22.12
N MET A 166 -10.05 -6.86 21.79
CA MET A 166 -8.96 -6.33 22.59
C MET A 166 -9.49 -5.30 23.58
N LYS A 167 -9.35 -5.61 24.87
CA LYS A 167 -9.97 -4.83 25.97
C LYS A 167 -9.04 -3.84 26.66
N ASN A 168 -7.75 -3.88 26.36
CA ASN A 168 -6.77 -2.97 26.98
C ASN A 168 -6.75 -1.60 26.26
N THR A 169 -7.88 -0.90 26.32
CA THR A 169 -8.13 0.36 25.60
C THR A 169 -8.38 1.56 26.53
N GLN A 170 -8.24 1.37 27.84
CA GLN A 170 -8.49 2.40 28.86
C GLN A 170 -9.92 2.96 28.75
N PHE A 171 -10.07 4.26 28.45
CA PHE A 171 -11.36 4.94 28.29
C PHE A 171 -11.90 4.91 26.85
N MET A 172 -11.17 4.32 25.91
CA MET A 172 -11.65 4.12 24.55
C MET A 172 -12.45 2.81 24.47
N PRO A 173 -13.51 2.72 23.64
CA PRO A 173 -14.20 1.48 23.32
C PRO A 173 -13.21 0.36 23.01
N TRP A 174 -13.61 -0.88 23.29
CA TRP A 174 -12.80 -2.03 22.95
C TRP A 174 -12.55 -2.10 21.45
N VAL A 175 -11.39 -2.64 21.11
CA VAL A 175 -11.03 -2.85 19.71
C VAL A 175 -11.57 -4.20 19.25
N LEU A 176 -12.36 -4.21 18.19
CA LEU A 176 -12.81 -5.43 17.52
C LEU A 176 -11.96 -5.65 16.26
N PHE A 177 -11.35 -6.83 16.16
CA PHE A 177 -10.65 -7.27 14.96
C PHE A 177 -11.40 -8.44 14.34
N PRO A 178 -12.06 -8.25 13.19
CA PRO A 178 -12.76 -9.31 12.50
C PRO A 178 -11.84 -10.02 11.49
N HIS A 179 -11.62 -11.33 11.65
CA HIS A 179 -10.84 -12.10 10.65
C HIS A 179 -11.54 -12.14 9.30
N ASP A 180 -12.87 -12.10 9.25
CA ASP A 180 -13.63 -12.31 8.01
C ASP A 180 -13.30 -11.21 6.98
N ARG A 181 -13.21 -9.95 7.41
CA ARG A 181 -12.90 -8.80 6.55
C ARG A 181 -11.48 -8.82 6.02
N HIS A 182 -10.57 -9.51 6.70
CA HIS A 182 -9.18 -9.64 6.29
C HIS A 182 -8.98 -10.87 5.40
N THR A 183 -9.58 -11.99 5.77
CA THR A 183 -9.37 -13.30 5.12
C THR A 183 -10.15 -13.49 3.82
N LYS A 184 -11.09 -12.58 3.51
CA LYS A 184 -11.77 -12.53 2.20
C LYS A 184 -10.87 -12.08 1.04
N TRP A 185 -9.70 -11.51 1.31
CA TRP A 185 -8.70 -11.20 0.26
C TRP A 185 -7.24 -11.42 0.69
N LEU A 186 -6.94 -11.70 1.96
CA LEU A 186 -5.60 -12.06 2.45
C LEU A 186 -5.54 -13.53 2.88
N ALA A 187 -4.36 -14.14 2.76
CA ALA A 187 -4.05 -15.45 3.30
C ALA A 187 -3.55 -15.36 4.75
N CYS A 188 -3.64 -16.47 5.50
CA CYS A 188 -3.18 -16.53 6.89
C CYS A 188 -1.71 -16.15 7.05
N SER A 189 -0.87 -16.52 6.07
CA SER A 189 0.57 -16.24 6.06
C SER A 189 0.91 -14.76 5.87
N ASN A 190 -0.05 -13.93 5.43
CA ASN A 190 0.16 -12.48 5.38
C ASN A 190 0.27 -11.88 6.79
N CYS A 191 -0.31 -12.54 7.79
CA CYS A 191 -0.36 -12.05 9.17
C CYS A 191 0.46 -12.94 10.13
N HIS A 192 0.39 -14.25 9.97
CA HIS A 192 0.95 -15.22 10.92
C HIS A 192 2.15 -15.97 10.35
N PRO A 193 3.18 -16.26 11.17
CA PRO A 193 3.40 -15.73 12.54
C PRO A 193 4.08 -14.35 12.55
N ALA A 194 4.42 -13.81 11.37
CA ALA A 194 5.35 -12.69 11.25
C ALA A 194 4.87 -11.40 11.92
N ILE A 195 3.59 -11.05 11.81
CA ILE A 195 3.01 -9.84 12.40
C ILE A 195 2.32 -10.15 13.72
N PHE A 196 1.62 -11.29 13.78
CA PHE A 196 0.88 -11.73 14.96
C PHE A 196 1.17 -13.19 15.27
N GLU A 197 1.33 -13.49 16.55
CA GLU A 197 1.17 -14.84 17.07
C GLU A 197 -0.31 -15.24 16.98
N ALA A 198 -0.58 -16.47 16.54
CA ALA A 198 -1.94 -17.03 16.39
C ALA A 198 -2.56 -17.42 17.75
N LYS A 199 -2.52 -16.49 18.70
CA LYS A 199 -3.00 -16.64 20.07
C LYS A 199 -3.47 -15.29 20.59
N GLU A 200 -4.73 -15.25 21.04
CA GLU A 200 -5.31 -14.06 21.65
C GLU A 200 -4.51 -13.63 22.88
N GLY A 201 -4.28 -12.31 23.00
CA GLY A 201 -3.52 -11.73 24.12
C GLY A 201 -2.01 -12.02 24.13
N ALA A 202 -1.48 -12.79 23.18
CA ALA A 202 -0.04 -13.07 23.11
C ALA A 202 0.79 -11.90 22.53
N ASN A 203 0.13 -11.03 21.77
CA ASN A 203 0.79 -9.94 21.06
C ASN A 203 0.79 -8.65 21.91
N PRO A 204 1.95 -8.06 22.22
CA PRO A 204 2.04 -6.82 23.02
C PRO A 204 1.71 -5.58 22.16
N ILE A 205 0.47 -5.48 21.70
CA ILE A 205 -0.05 -4.41 20.86
C ILE A 205 -0.26 -3.14 21.69
N SER A 206 0.18 -2.00 21.16
CA SER A 206 -0.14 -0.67 21.69
C SER A 206 -0.25 0.32 20.54
N MET A 207 -0.98 1.43 20.73
CA MET A 207 -1.08 2.43 19.66
C MET A 207 0.27 3.04 19.28
N ASN A 208 1.23 3.15 20.21
CA ASN A 208 2.57 3.60 19.88
C ASN A 208 3.26 2.66 18.87
N LYS A 209 3.13 1.34 19.06
CA LYS A 209 3.67 0.35 18.12
C LYS A 209 2.95 0.39 16.77
N VAL A 210 1.63 0.52 16.81
CA VAL A 210 0.80 0.66 15.60
C VAL A 210 1.23 1.89 14.78
N LEU A 211 1.40 3.05 15.42
CA LEU A 211 1.87 4.27 14.74
C LEU A 211 3.32 4.14 14.21
N ARG A 212 4.15 3.28 14.80
CA ARG A 212 5.49 2.95 14.30
C ARG A 212 5.50 1.90 13.19
N GLY A 213 4.32 1.51 12.68
CA GLY A 213 4.18 0.58 11.58
C GLY A 213 4.22 -0.90 11.97
N GLU A 214 4.08 -1.22 13.26
CA GLU A 214 3.95 -2.59 13.76
C GLU A 214 2.47 -3.01 13.83
N TYR A 215 2.18 -4.32 13.90
CA TYR A 215 0.82 -4.86 14.01
C TYR A 215 -0.14 -4.29 12.96
N CYS A 216 -1.23 -3.64 13.38
CA CYS A 216 -2.22 -3.04 12.49
C CYS A 216 -1.59 -2.00 11.54
N GLY A 217 -0.54 -1.29 11.98
CA GLY A 217 0.16 -0.27 11.21
C GLY A 217 1.09 -0.82 10.13
N VAL A 218 1.22 -2.14 10.02
CA VAL A 218 1.85 -2.75 8.83
C VAL A 218 1.03 -2.41 7.59
N CYS A 219 -0.29 -2.34 7.71
CA CYS A 219 -1.21 -2.12 6.59
C CYS A 219 -2.02 -0.82 6.71
N HIS A 220 -2.64 -0.54 7.87
CA HIS A 220 -3.40 0.69 8.08
C HIS A 220 -2.49 1.91 8.03
N ASP A 221 -2.95 2.97 7.35
CA ASP A 221 -2.18 4.18 6.99
C ASP A 221 -1.21 4.03 5.80
N LYS A 222 -1.12 2.84 5.19
CA LYS A 222 -0.28 2.60 4.00
C LYS A 222 -1.06 2.06 2.82
N VAL A 223 -1.79 0.96 3.05
CA VAL A 223 -2.57 0.25 2.01
C VAL A 223 -4.02 0.04 2.43
N ALA A 224 -4.37 0.42 3.65
CA ALA A 224 -5.72 0.40 4.20
C ALA A 224 -6.04 1.77 4.84
N PHE A 225 -7.27 1.93 5.33
CA PHE A 225 -7.74 3.21 5.88
C PHE A 225 -6.81 3.79 6.97
N ALA A 226 -6.86 5.12 7.13
CA ALA A 226 -5.99 5.86 8.04
C ALA A 226 -6.23 5.50 9.51
N LEU A 227 -5.13 5.41 10.27
CA LEU A 227 -5.14 5.04 11.70
C LEU A 227 -5.89 6.05 12.59
N PHE A 228 -6.12 7.27 12.11
CA PHE A 228 -6.86 8.31 12.82
C PHE A 228 -8.39 8.19 12.70
N THR A 229 -8.88 7.12 12.09
CA THR A 229 -10.31 6.78 12.05
C THR A 229 -10.65 5.85 13.22
N CYS A 230 -10.52 6.38 14.45
CA CYS A 230 -10.52 5.62 15.71
C CYS A 230 -11.70 4.64 15.83
N GLU A 231 -12.88 5.07 15.41
CA GLU A 231 -14.15 4.33 15.52
C GLU A 231 -14.18 3.03 14.70
N ARG A 232 -13.32 2.88 13.68
CA ARG A 232 -13.26 1.66 12.88
C ARG A 232 -12.64 0.49 13.61
N CYS A 233 -11.75 0.76 14.56
CA CYS A 233 -11.16 -0.25 15.43
C CYS A 233 -11.87 -0.26 16.78
N HIS A 234 -11.96 0.91 17.43
CA HIS A 234 -12.62 1.12 18.73
C HIS A 234 -14.14 1.19 18.56
N SER A 235 -14.75 0.04 18.26
CA SER A 235 -16.14 -0.06 17.81
C SER A 235 -17.10 -0.69 18.82
N VAL A 236 -16.59 -1.22 19.93
CA VAL A 236 -17.38 -1.93 20.95
C VAL A 236 -17.37 -1.14 22.27
N PRO A 237 -18.42 -0.36 22.58
CA PRO A 237 -18.52 0.36 23.84
C PRO A 237 -18.48 -0.57 25.07
N HIS A 238 -17.97 -0.06 26.19
CA HIS A 238 -18.00 -0.70 27.50
C HIS A 238 -18.28 0.33 28.60
N GLU A 239 -18.53 -0.13 29.83
CA GLU A 239 -18.92 0.75 30.96
C GLU A 239 -17.93 1.89 31.25
N GLY A 240 -16.65 1.67 30.94
CA GLY A 240 -15.58 2.66 31.10
C GLY A 240 -15.31 3.52 29.86
N SER A 241 -15.89 3.18 28.71
CA SER A 241 -15.81 4.05 27.54
C SER A 241 -16.84 5.16 27.68
N GLY A 242 -16.44 6.40 27.41
CA GLY A 242 -17.37 7.53 27.36
C GLY A 242 -18.54 7.32 26.37
N PRO A 243 -19.47 8.28 26.28
CA PRO A 243 -20.59 8.17 25.34
C PRO A 243 -20.10 7.98 23.91
N LYS A 244 -20.80 7.16 23.11
CA LYS A 244 -20.46 6.90 21.71
C LYS A 244 -20.40 8.23 20.92
N TRP A 245 -19.31 8.44 20.17
CA TRP A 245 -19.01 9.68 19.43
C TRP A 245 -19.02 9.51 17.90
N TRP A 246 -19.65 8.46 17.38
CA TRP A 246 -19.72 8.17 15.94
C TRP A 246 -21.08 7.69 15.46
#